data_AF-A0A7L3HL86-F1
#
_entry.id   AF-A0A7L3HL86-F1
#
_cell.length_a   1.000
_cell.length_b   1.000
_cell.length_c   1.000
_cell.angle_alpha   90.00
_cell.angle_beta   90.00
_cell.angle_gamma   90.00
#
_symmetry.space_group_name_H-M   'P 1'
#
loop_
_entity.id
_entity.type
_entity.pdbx_description
1 polymer ?
#
loop_
_entity_poly.entity_id
_entity_poly.type
_entity_poly.pdbx_seq_one_letter_code
_entity_poly.pdbx_strand_id
1 'polypeptide(L)' 'YRQAPGGSFEWVSWISHYSSQIQFGSSVEGRATASRDNSHSVASLSLHLLHAGDCARYFCAVRTEIQNAAAVEHK' A
#
# COMPACT_ATOMS: atom_id res chain seq x y z
N TYR A 1 4.13 2.61 -1.08
CA TYR A 1 5.60 2.79 -0.96
C TYR A 1 5.90 4.25 -0.66
N ARG A 2 7.10 4.53 -0.15
CA ARG A 2 7.63 5.90 -0.07
C ARG A 2 9.10 5.95 -0.44
N GLN A 3 9.57 7.13 -0.81
CA GLN A 3 10.98 7.40 -1.09
C GLN A 3 11.36 8.76 -0.52
N ALA A 4 12.29 8.76 0.44
CA ALA A 4 12.89 9.99 0.96
C ALA A 4 13.83 10.63 -0.08
N PRO A 5 14.11 11.94 0.00
CA PRO A 5 15.09 12.59 -0.88
C PRO A 5 16.45 11.87 -0.84
N GLY A 6 16.92 11.37 -1.99
CA GLY A 6 18.17 10.60 -2.09
C GLY A 6 18.14 9.18 -1.51
N GLY A 7 16.99 8.71 -1.02
CA GLY A 7 16.83 7.39 -0.43
C GLY A 7 16.35 6.30 -1.39
N SER A 8 16.38 5.05 -0.93
CA SER A 8 15.76 3.91 -1.61
C SER A 8 14.24 3.89 -1.40
N PHE A 9 13.53 3.10 -2.22
CA PHE A 9 12.12 2.82 -1.98
C PHE A 9 11.93 2.01 -0.70
N GLU A 10 10.99 2.44 0.12
CA GLU A 10 10.56 1.78 1.34
C GLU A 10 9.11 1.31 1.17
N TRP A 11 8.82 0.08 1.59
CA TRP A 11 7.46 -0.43 1.66
C TRP A 11 6.73 0.18 2.88
N VAL A 12 5.48 0.59 2.70
CA VAL A 12 4.71 1.38 3.70
C VAL A 12 3.45 0.66 4.13
N SER A 13 2.67 0.18 3.17
CA SER A 13 1.46 -0.58 3.44
C SER A 13 1.06 -1.38 2.22
N TRP A 14 0.22 -2.39 2.47
CA TRP A 14 -0.49 -3.15 1.45
C TRP A 14 -1.90 -3.47 1.96
N ILE A 15 -2.88 -3.42 1.07
CA ILE A 15 -4.27 -3.81 1.32
C ILE A 15 -4.71 -4.76 0.22
N SER A 16 -5.33 -5.88 0.61
CA SER A 16 -5.87 -6.86 -0.34
C SER A 16 -7.05 -6.26 -1.13
N HIS A 17 -7.36 -6.84 -2.30
CA HIS A 17 -8.50 -6.39 -3.12
C HIS A 17 -9.84 -6.38 -2.36
N TYR A 18 -10.03 -7.36 -1.47
CA TYR A 18 -11.23 -7.49 -0.64
C TYR A 18 -11.12 -6.78 0.71
N SER A 19 -10.05 -6.01 0.94
CA SER A 19 -9.78 -5.31 2.20
C SER A 19 -9.73 -6.20 3.45
N SER A 20 -9.66 -7.52 3.27
CA SER A 20 -9.62 -8.51 4.36
C SER A 20 -8.25 -8.63 5.03
N GLN A 21 -7.21 -8.15 4.35
CA GLN A 21 -5.85 -8.13 4.87
C GLN A 21 -5.27 -6.75 4.63
N ILE A 22 -4.70 -6.19 5.70
CA ILE A 22 -4.00 -4.92 5.69
C ILE A 22 -2.69 -5.16 6.44
N GLN A 23 -1.59 -4.74 5.84
CA GLN A 23 -0.27 -4.83 6.44
C GLN A 23 0.41 -3.48 6.37
N PHE A 24 1.21 -3.15 7.39
CA PHE A 24 1.94 -1.90 7.50
C PHE A 24 3.43 -2.17 7.68
N GLY A 25 4.26 -1.26 7.14
CA GLY A 25 5.69 -1.24 7.39
C GLY A 25 5.96 -0.85 8.84
N SER A 26 7.02 -1.42 9.42
CA SER A 26 7.41 -1.17 10.81
C SER A 26 7.61 0.32 11.12
N SER A 27 8.01 1.12 10.14
CA SER A 27 8.21 2.56 10.30
C SER A 27 6.91 3.35 10.51
N VAL A 28 5.75 2.79 10.13
CA VAL A 28 4.44 3.43 10.25
C VAL A 28 3.44 2.61 11.07
N GLU A 29 3.90 1.51 11.67
CA GLU A 29 3.08 0.63 12.49
C GLU A 29 2.51 1.37 13.71
N GLY A 30 1.24 1.15 14.01
CA GLY A 30 0.50 1.88 15.05
C GLY A 30 0.15 3.34 14.73
N ARG A 31 0.61 3.88 13.59
CA ARG A 31 0.35 5.27 13.15
C ARG A 31 -0.42 5.36 11.83
N ALA A 32 -0.39 4.32 11.02
CA ALA A 32 -1.04 4.28 9.72
C ALA A 32 -2.40 3.54 9.75
N THR A 33 -3.32 4.03 8.92
CA THR A 33 -4.56 3.37 8.55
C THR A 33 -4.66 3.33 7.04
N ALA A 34 -4.99 2.18 6.45
CA ALA A 34 -5.22 2.04 5.03
C ALA A 34 -6.66 1.60 4.77
N SER A 35 -7.26 2.10 3.71
CA SER A 35 -8.60 1.69 3.27
C SER A 35 -8.70 1.66 1.75
N ARG A 36 -9.71 0.95 1.24
CA ARG A 36 -9.99 0.83 -0.19
C ARG A 36 -11.49 0.91 -0.42
N ASP A 37 -11.86 1.71 -1.41
CA ASP A 37 -13.21 1.79 -1.96
C ASP A 37 -13.18 1.26 -3.39
N ASN A 38 -13.70 0.04 -3.56
CA ASN A 38 -13.73 -0.64 -4.85
C ASN A 38 -14.75 -0.01 -5.80
N SER A 39 -15.82 0.59 -5.29
CA SER A 39 -16.86 1.21 -6.11
C SER A 39 -16.36 2.48 -6.80
N HIS A 40 -15.42 3.19 -6.15
CA HIS A 40 -14.79 4.40 -6.66
C HIS A 40 -13.36 4.19 -7.17
N SER A 41 -12.81 2.97 -7.10
CA SER A 41 -11.42 2.66 -7.44
C SER A 41 -10.39 3.51 -6.68
N VAL A 42 -10.68 3.83 -5.42
CA VAL A 42 -9.83 4.67 -4.57
C VAL A 42 -9.16 3.81 -3.50
N ALA A 43 -7.87 4.04 -3.30
CA ALA A 43 -7.13 3.55 -2.13
C ALA A 43 -6.62 4.75 -1.33
N SER A 44 -6.80 4.70 -0.02
CA SER A 44 -6.46 5.78 0.90
C SER A 44 -5.46 5.30 1.94
N LEU A 45 -4.49 6.16 2.27
CA LEU A 45 -3.56 5.99 3.37
C LEU A 45 -3.65 7.21 4.26
N SER A 46 -4.09 7.01 5.50
CA SER A 46 -4.04 8.02 6.55
C SER A 46 -2.85 7.73 7.46
N LEU A 47 -2.03 8.73 7.73
CA LEU A 47 -0.90 8.64 8.64
C LEU A 47 -1.08 9.68 9.75
N HIS A 48 -1.02 9.22 11.00
CA HIS A 48 -1.15 10.05 12.19
C HIS A 48 0.21 10.22 12.88
N LEU A 49 0.33 11.22 13.77
CA LEU A 49 1.56 11.47 14.52
C LEU A 49 2.79 11.57 13.60
N LEU A 50 2.71 12.43 12.59
CA LEU A 50 3.79 12.63 11.61
C LEU A 50 5.06 13.13 12.30
N HIS A 51 6.20 12.66 11.81
CA HIS A 51 7.52 13.13 12.24
C HIS A 51 8.43 13.41 11.03
N ALA A 52 9.60 14.02 11.25
CA ALA A 52 10.53 14.38 10.18
C ALA A 52 10.89 13.20 9.25
N GLY A 53 11.04 11.99 9.81
CA GLY A 53 11.29 10.76 9.04
C GLY A 53 10.16 10.33 8.09
N ASP A 54 8.98 10.93 8.15
CA ASP A 54 7.88 10.64 7.22
C ASP A 54 7.92 11.53 5.96
N CYS A 55 8.84 12.51 5.89
CA CYS A 55 9.01 13.38 4.73
C CYS A 55 9.57 12.60 3.54
N ALA A 56 8.69 12.25 2.61
CA ALA A 56 8.99 11.43 1.46
C ALA A 56 7.97 11.66 0.33
N ARG A 57 8.32 11.23 -0.87
CA ARG A 57 7.32 11.04 -1.93
C ARG A 57 6.62 9.70 -1.71
N TYR A 58 5.29 9.73 -1.65
CA TYR A 58 4.47 8.53 -1.47
C TYR A 58 3.93 8.04 -2.82
N PHE A 59 3.90 6.73 -2.99
CA PHE A 59 3.47 6.08 -4.22
C PHE A 59 2.43 5.01 -3.90
N CYS A 60 1.29 5.12 -4.57
CA CYS A 60 0.32 4.03 -4.68
C CYS A 60 0.76 3.11 -5.84
N ALA A 61 0.80 1.81 -5.58
CA ALA A 61 1.09 0.80 -6.59
C ALA A 61 -0.05 -0.21 -6.60
N VAL A 62 -0.51 -0.58 -7.79
CA VAL A 62 -1.55 -1.61 -7.99
C VAL A 62 -0.89 -2.78 -8.70
N ARG A 63 -1.02 -3.97 -8.13
CA ARG A 63 -0.65 -5.19 -8.85
C ARG A 63 -1.70 -5.44 -9.92
N THR A 64 -1.34 -5.19 -11.17
CA THR A 64 -2.12 -5.65 -12.32
C THR A 64 -1.73 -7.10 -12.57
N GLU A 65 -2.64 -8.04 -12.34
CA GLU A 65 -2.46 -9.36 -12.93
C GLU A 65 -2.61 -9.19 -14.44
N ILE A 66 -1.53 -9.38 -15.18
CA ILE A 66 -1.66 -9.71 -16.59
C ILE A 66 -2.31 -11.09 -16.59
N GLN A 67 -3.65 -11.14 -16.65
CA GLN A 67 -4.35 -12.37 -16.99
C GLN A 67 -3.97 -12.70 -18.43
N ASN A 68 -2.87 -13.43 -18.62
CA ASN A 68 -2.89 -14.43 -19.68
C ASN A 68 -4.04 -15.35 -19.31
N ALA A 69 -5.07 -15.39 -20.14
CA ALA A 69 -6.22 -16.27 -19.99
C ALA A 69 -5.77 -17.75 -20.14
N ALA A 70 -5.11 -18.28 -19.10
CA ALA A 70 -4.75 -19.68 -18.80
C ALA A 70 -3.67 -19.59 -17.70
N ALA A 71 -3.80 -20.08 -16.47
CA ALA A 71 -4.64 -21.14 -15.95
C ALA A 71 -5.07 -20.77 -14.53
N VAL A 72 -6.37 -20.94 -14.25
CA VAL A 72 -6.83 -21.19 -12.89
C VAL A 72 -6.50 -22.66 -12.64
N GLU A 73 -5.48 -22.93 -11.83
CA GLU A 73 -5.34 -24.23 -11.19
C GLU A 73 -5.52 -24.02 -9.68
N HIS A 74 -6.76 -24.26 -9.25
CA HIS A 74 -7.07 -24.49 -7.85
C HIS A 74 -6.37 -25.79 -7.44
N LYS A 75 -5.53 -25.74 -6.42
CA LYS A 75 -5.19 -26.92 -5.62
C LYS A 75 -5.72 -26.71 -4.20
#